data_AF-A0A8J3FJ98-F1
#
_entry.id   AF-A0A8J3FJ98-F1
#
_cell.length_a   1.000
_cell.length_b   1.000
_cell.length_c   1.000
_cell.angle_alpha   90.00
_cell.angle_beta   90.00
_cell.angle_gamma   90.00
#
_symmetry.space_group_name_H-M   'P 1'
#
loop_
_entity.id
_entity.type
_entity.pdbx_description
1 polymer ?
#
loop_
_entity_poly.entity_id
_entity_poly.type
_entity_poly.pdbx_seq_one_letter_code
_entity_poly.pdbx_strand_id
1 'polypeptide(L)'
;MNPAAHGLDGVADAGVFLTRLLRVDRAALVRLRPAPPDPRRGAATALWAPLPWRVLVTRAVAGPGPATPEGAAADATVGAADLREVLAAGREELPARADTRWRWPLPTAAAVVLERVPAAALAATAEAAAAALREARDRGTAGERVLRDALLDHVTITVDAPHTPGKPDDFRSPPGEPVAVPQRLIQAVVRMGFLGALNGIAERSVDVCVSGTWVGLAAPYGTAWLPRSGGFTLNTQFVHTLGHGQLASSVRQWT
;
A
#
# COMPACT_ATOMS: atom_id res chain seq x y z
N MET A 1 17.81 27.57 -15.60
CA MET A 1 16.74 26.56 -15.75
C MET A 1 15.86 26.69 -14.53
N ASN A 2 14.60 27.11 -14.68
CA ASN A 2 13.72 27.26 -13.52
C ASN A 2 13.48 25.89 -12.89
N PRO A 3 13.51 25.77 -11.55
CA PRO A 3 13.15 24.53 -10.89
C PRO A 3 11.71 24.17 -11.24
N ALA A 4 11.44 22.88 -11.46
CA ALA A 4 10.08 22.39 -11.66
C ALA A 4 9.24 22.70 -10.41
N ALA A 5 7.96 23.00 -10.56
CA ALA A 5 7.06 23.25 -9.44
C ALA A 5 6.51 21.93 -8.87
N HIS A 6 6.13 21.92 -7.58
CA HIS A 6 5.51 20.73 -6.97
C HIS A 6 4.01 20.57 -7.29
N GLY A 7 3.31 21.64 -7.66
CA GLY A 7 1.91 21.63 -8.12
C GLY A 7 0.90 21.10 -7.10
N LEU A 8 1.10 21.36 -5.81
CA LEU A 8 0.19 20.94 -4.74
C LEU A 8 -0.59 22.15 -4.22
N ASP A 9 -1.92 22.08 -4.31
CA ASP A 9 -2.82 23.09 -3.76
C ASP A 9 -3.21 22.74 -2.32
N GLY A 10 -3.30 21.44 -2.01
CA GLY A 10 -3.63 20.91 -0.68
C GLY A 10 -2.44 20.92 0.30
N VAL A 11 -1.78 22.07 0.45
CA VAL A 11 -0.55 22.22 1.25
C VAL A 11 -0.74 21.77 2.70
N ALA A 12 -1.86 22.09 3.33
CA ALA A 12 -2.16 21.68 4.71
C ALA A 12 -2.23 20.15 4.85
N ASP A 13 -2.88 19.48 3.90
CA ASP A 13 -3.04 18.03 3.90
C ASP A 13 -1.72 17.30 3.65
N ALA A 14 -0.93 17.80 2.70
CA ALA A 14 0.44 17.34 2.47
C ALA A 14 1.32 17.54 3.72
N GLY A 15 1.24 18.71 4.36
CA GLY A 15 1.99 19.04 5.58
C GLY A 15 1.69 18.09 6.74
N VAL A 16 0.41 17.75 6.96
CA VAL A 16 0.00 16.76 7.98
C VAL A 16 0.57 15.37 7.67
N PHE A 17 0.47 14.94 6.41
CA PHE A 17 1.02 13.65 5.98
C PHE A 17 2.54 13.57 6.19
N LEU A 18 3.28 14.57 5.72
CA LEU A 18 4.75 14.63 5.83
C LEU A 18 5.20 14.74 7.29
N THR A 19 4.51 15.51 8.11
CA THR A 19 4.83 15.62 9.55
C THR A 19 4.69 14.27 10.25
N ARG A 20 3.64 13.51 9.95
CA ARG A 20 3.45 12.17 10.54
C ARG A 20 4.45 11.17 9.99
N LEU A 21 4.73 11.22 8.68
CA LEU A 21 5.75 10.39 8.05
C LEU A 21 7.13 10.60 8.68
N LEU A 22 7.56 11.84 8.88
CA LEU A 22 8.87 12.18 9.46
C LEU A 22 9.01 11.84 10.95
N ARG A 23 7.90 11.66 11.66
CA ARG A 23 7.90 11.09 13.02
C ARG A 23 8.17 9.58 13.01
N VAL A 24 7.77 8.90 11.94
CA VAL A 24 7.99 7.47 11.74
C VAL A 24 9.39 7.19 11.19
N ASP A 25 9.79 7.94 10.17
CA ASP A 25 11.09 7.82 9.50
C ASP A 25 11.58 9.21 9.05
N ARG A 26 12.66 9.68 9.67
CA ARG A 26 13.25 10.99 9.37
C ARG A 26 13.91 11.07 8.00
N ALA A 27 14.28 9.94 7.41
CA ALA A 27 14.91 9.86 6.10
C ALA A 27 13.92 9.47 4.98
N ALA A 28 12.61 9.51 5.27
CA ALA A 28 11.58 9.05 4.36
C ALA A 28 11.62 9.77 3.01
N LEU A 29 11.38 8.99 1.96
CA LEU A 29 11.08 9.50 0.62
C LEU A 29 9.57 9.59 0.42
N VAL A 30 9.15 10.55 -0.38
CA VAL A 30 7.77 10.66 -0.84
C VAL A 30 7.76 10.73 -2.36
N ARG A 31 6.94 9.90 -2.99
CA ARG A 31 6.68 9.93 -4.43
C ARG A 31 5.35 10.62 -4.68
N LEU A 32 5.40 11.75 -5.35
CA LEU A 32 4.26 12.47 -5.89
C LEU A 32 3.89 11.82 -7.21
N ARG A 33 2.64 11.35 -7.31
CA ARG A 33 2.09 10.77 -8.53
C ARG A 33 0.78 11.46 -8.87
N PRO A 34 0.73 12.23 -9.97
CA PRO A 34 -0.53 12.79 -10.47
C PRO A 34 -1.58 11.69 -10.64
N ALA A 35 -2.77 11.93 -10.11
CA ALA A 35 -3.92 11.05 -10.32
C ALA A 35 -4.63 11.44 -11.62
N PRO A 36 -5.32 10.50 -12.28
CA PRO A 36 -6.21 10.83 -13.39
C PRO A 36 -7.23 11.90 -12.95
N PRO A 37 -7.55 12.87 -13.82
CA PRO A 37 -8.49 13.94 -13.48
C PRO A 37 -9.88 13.37 -13.13
N ASP A 38 -10.42 13.80 -11.99
CA ASP A 38 -11.80 13.50 -11.59
C ASP A 38 -12.64 14.77 -11.79
N PRO A 39 -13.67 14.76 -12.67
CA PRO A 39 -14.49 15.93 -12.94
C PRO A 39 -15.25 16.45 -11.71
N ARG A 40 -15.40 15.65 -10.65
CA ARG A 40 -16.06 16.05 -9.39
C ARG A 40 -15.10 16.55 -8.32
N ARG A 41 -13.84 16.14 -8.36
CA ARG A 41 -12.83 16.44 -7.32
C ARG A 41 -11.68 17.32 -7.80
N GLY A 42 -11.60 17.59 -9.11
CA GLY A 42 -10.50 18.32 -9.72
C GLY A 42 -9.23 17.49 -9.83
N ALA A 43 -8.10 18.17 -10.04
CA ALA A 43 -6.79 17.53 -10.10
C ALA A 43 -6.34 17.11 -8.70
N ALA A 44 -5.79 15.91 -8.60
CA ALA A 44 -5.26 15.38 -7.35
C ALA A 44 -3.90 14.73 -7.58
N THR A 45 -3.08 14.73 -6.54
CA THR A 45 -1.78 14.06 -6.50
C THR A 45 -1.76 13.08 -5.35
N ALA A 46 -1.40 11.84 -5.64
CA ALA A 46 -1.17 10.83 -4.63
C ALA A 46 0.26 10.95 -4.07
N LEU A 47 0.39 11.11 -2.76
CA LEU A 47 1.65 11.09 -2.03
C LEU A 47 1.91 9.69 -1.50
N TRP A 48 2.89 9.00 -2.07
CA TRP A 48 3.26 7.62 -1.69
C TRP A 48 4.52 7.61 -0.83
N ALA A 49 4.52 6.85 0.26
CA ALA A 49 5.71 6.67 1.09
C ALA A 49 5.78 5.25 1.68
N PRO A 50 6.95 4.58 1.62
CA PRO A 50 7.16 3.35 2.36
C PRO A 50 7.40 3.65 3.84
N LEU A 51 6.92 2.77 4.70
CA LEU A 51 7.19 2.78 6.13
C LEU A 51 8.26 1.72 6.47
N PRO A 52 9.01 1.88 7.57
CA PRO A 52 10.11 0.97 7.95
C PRO A 52 9.71 -0.49 8.14
N TRP A 53 8.42 -0.77 8.38
CA TRP A 53 7.86 -2.13 8.55
C TRP A 53 7.17 -2.67 7.30
N ARG A 54 7.69 -2.30 6.12
CA ARG A 54 7.30 -2.82 4.80
C ARG A 54 5.84 -2.60 4.40
N VAL A 55 5.24 -1.51 4.88
CA VAL A 55 3.92 -1.05 4.46
C VAL A 55 4.09 0.20 3.60
N LEU A 56 3.34 0.30 2.51
CA LEU A 56 3.29 1.47 1.66
C LEU A 56 2.06 2.29 2.02
N VAL A 57 2.19 3.59 2.27
CA VAL A 57 1.05 4.47 2.55
C VAL A 57 0.83 5.45 1.41
N THR A 58 -0.42 5.84 1.21
CA THR A 58 -0.81 6.84 0.23
C THR A 58 -1.82 7.82 0.79
N ARG A 59 -1.73 9.09 0.37
CA ARG A 59 -2.73 10.11 0.61
C ARG A 59 -2.94 10.91 -0.68
N ALA A 60 -4.20 11.07 -1.10
CA ALA A 60 -4.55 12.00 -2.15
C ALA A 60 -4.57 13.44 -1.59
N VAL A 61 -4.00 14.37 -2.33
CA VAL A 61 -3.92 15.80 -2.01
C VAL A 61 -4.35 16.60 -3.24
N ALA A 62 -5.05 17.72 -3.04
CA ALA A 62 -5.46 18.59 -4.14
C ALA A 62 -4.24 19.17 -4.89
N GLY A 63 -4.37 19.26 -6.20
CA GLY A 63 -3.36 19.82 -7.11
C GLY A 63 -2.87 18.83 -8.16
N PRO A 64 -2.46 19.31 -9.34
CA PRO A 64 -2.02 18.48 -10.48
C PRO A 64 -0.71 17.73 -10.26
N GLY A 65 0.08 18.16 -9.27
CA GLY A 65 1.37 17.56 -8.95
C GLY A 65 2.50 18.10 -9.84
N PRO A 66 3.67 17.45 -9.81
CA PRO A 66 4.82 17.91 -10.54
C PRO A 66 4.58 17.85 -12.05
N ALA A 67 5.03 18.87 -12.77
CA ALA A 67 5.04 18.90 -14.23
C ALA A 67 6.47 18.81 -14.77
N THR A 68 6.64 18.22 -15.96
CA THR A 68 7.88 18.35 -16.73
C THR A 68 8.06 19.79 -17.21
N PRO A 69 9.26 20.19 -17.67
CA PRO A 69 9.47 21.49 -18.31
C PRO A 69 8.54 21.74 -19.51
N GLU A 70 8.03 20.67 -20.12
CA GLU A 70 7.07 20.70 -21.24
C GLU A 70 5.61 20.83 -20.77
N GLY A 71 5.36 20.89 -19.46
CA GLY A 71 4.04 21.04 -18.85
C GLY A 71 3.26 19.73 -18.67
N ALA A 72 3.86 18.57 -18.98
CA ALA A 72 3.20 17.27 -18.81
C ALA A 72 3.27 16.82 -17.35
N ALA A 73 2.16 16.33 -16.80
CA ALA A 73 2.13 15.76 -15.45
C ALA A 73 3.10 14.57 -15.35
N ALA A 74 3.99 14.60 -14.36
CA ALA A 74 5.01 13.58 -14.18
C ALA A 74 5.19 13.20 -12.72
N ASP A 75 5.44 11.91 -12.49
CA ASP A 75 5.83 11.43 -11.18
C ASP A 75 7.14 12.09 -10.73
N ALA A 76 7.28 12.36 -9.43
CA ALA A 76 8.53 12.81 -8.84
C ALA A 76 8.71 12.22 -7.45
N THR A 77 9.90 11.71 -7.15
CA THR A 77 10.31 11.30 -5.82
C THR A 77 11.20 12.37 -5.21
N VAL A 78 10.95 12.76 -3.97
CA VAL A 78 11.74 13.75 -3.24
C VAL A 78 11.94 13.32 -1.78
N GLY A 79 12.86 13.98 -1.07
CA GLY A 79 12.96 13.85 0.39
C GLY A 79 11.71 14.43 1.07
N ALA A 80 11.12 13.69 2.02
CA ALA A 80 9.93 14.17 2.74
C ALA A 80 10.23 15.40 3.62
N ALA A 81 11.44 15.49 4.17
CA ALA A 81 11.89 16.63 4.97
C ALA A 81 11.97 17.89 4.11
N ASP A 82 12.64 17.80 2.95
CA ASP A 82 12.82 18.91 2.02
C ASP A 82 11.48 19.40 1.48
N LEU A 83 10.59 18.49 1.10
CA LEU A 83 9.24 18.86 0.63
C LEU A 83 8.44 19.56 1.73
N ARG A 84 8.52 19.08 2.97
CA ARG A 84 7.83 19.74 4.10
C ARG A 84 8.36 21.15 4.34
N GLU A 85 9.67 21.35 4.22
CA GLU A 85 10.29 22.67 4.38
C GLU A 85 9.87 23.65 3.28
N VAL A 86 9.89 23.21 2.02
CA VAL A 86 9.37 23.98 0.88
C VAL A 86 7.93 24.41 1.13
N LEU A 87 7.05 23.45 1.45
CA LEU A 87 5.64 23.71 1.69
C LEU A 87 5.40 24.65 2.88
N ALA A 88 6.15 24.48 3.97
CA ALA A 88 6.05 25.33 5.15
C ALA A 88 6.53 26.77 4.88
N ALA A 89 7.47 26.94 3.95
CA ALA A 89 7.95 28.26 3.51
C ALA A 89 7.03 28.91 2.45
N GLY A 90 5.94 28.24 2.03
CA GLY A 90 5.06 28.73 0.97
C GLY A 90 5.73 28.80 -0.41
N ARG A 91 6.78 27.99 -0.61
CA ARG A 91 7.55 27.92 -1.85
C ARG A 91 6.93 26.92 -2.81
N GLU A 92 7.02 27.21 -4.11
CA GLU A 92 6.45 26.36 -5.17
C GLU A 92 7.48 25.37 -5.76
N GLU A 93 8.77 25.57 -5.49
CA GLU A 93 9.83 24.78 -6.12
C GLU A 93 9.80 23.33 -5.64
N LEU A 94 9.84 22.39 -6.57
CA LEU A 94 10.03 20.98 -6.27
C LEU A 94 11.44 20.77 -5.70
N PRO A 95 11.59 20.09 -4.54
CA PRO A 95 12.91 19.72 -4.04
C PRO A 95 13.72 18.86 -5.02
N ALA A 96 15.01 18.68 -4.73
CA ALA A 96 15.88 17.84 -5.53
C ALA A 96 15.29 16.43 -5.71
N ARG A 97 15.17 16.01 -6.98
CA ARG A 97 14.59 14.72 -7.33
C ARG A 97 15.48 13.58 -6.87
N ALA A 98 14.85 12.56 -6.31
CA ALA A 98 15.45 11.35 -5.76
C ALA A 98 14.83 10.09 -6.39
N ASP A 99 14.39 10.17 -7.65
CA ASP A 99 13.69 9.08 -8.36
C ASP A 99 14.48 7.77 -8.34
N THR A 100 15.80 7.87 -8.51
CA THR A 100 16.71 6.72 -8.46
C THR A 100 16.86 6.09 -7.09
N ARG A 101 16.25 6.64 -6.03
CA ARG A 101 16.20 6.03 -4.69
C ARG A 101 14.89 5.27 -4.43
N TRP A 102 13.86 5.48 -5.27
CA TRP A 102 12.60 4.76 -5.14
C TRP A 102 12.77 3.30 -5.57
N ARG A 103 12.32 2.35 -4.74
CA ARG A 103 12.43 0.89 -4.99
C ARG A 103 11.12 0.13 -4.83
N TRP A 104 10.05 0.83 -4.48
CA TRP A 104 8.79 0.19 -4.09
C TRP A 104 7.86 0.09 -5.30
N PRO A 105 7.33 -1.10 -5.63
CA PRO A 105 6.21 -1.18 -6.55
C PRO A 105 5.00 -0.44 -5.96
N LEU A 106 4.13 0.05 -6.85
CA LEU A 106 2.86 0.66 -6.46
C LEU A 106 1.71 -0.32 -6.81
N PRO A 107 0.59 -0.28 -6.09
CA PRO A 107 -0.64 -0.94 -6.54
C PRO A 107 -1.01 -0.44 -7.95
N THR A 108 -1.24 -1.38 -8.87
CA THR A 108 -1.44 -1.08 -10.30
C THR A 108 -2.89 -1.20 -10.75
N ALA A 109 -3.72 -1.95 -10.02
CA ALA A 109 -5.13 -2.16 -10.34
C ALA A 109 -6.02 -1.19 -9.58
N ALA A 110 -7.22 -0.94 -10.10
CA ALA A 110 -8.26 -0.28 -9.32
C ALA A 110 -8.53 -1.10 -8.04
N ALA A 111 -8.68 -0.40 -6.92
CA ALA A 111 -8.95 -1.03 -5.64
C ALA A 111 -10.40 -1.54 -5.59
N VAL A 112 -10.58 -2.79 -5.17
CA VAL A 112 -11.90 -3.39 -4.92
C VAL A 112 -12.09 -3.50 -3.42
N VAL A 113 -13.17 -2.93 -2.90
CA VAL A 113 -13.56 -3.02 -1.49
C VAL A 113 -14.14 -4.41 -1.23
N LEU A 114 -13.62 -5.11 -0.23
CA LEU A 114 -14.07 -6.43 0.19
C LEU A 114 -14.99 -6.34 1.40
N GLU A 115 -14.59 -5.56 2.40
CA GLU A 115 -15.31 -5.42 3.66
C GLU A 115 -15.14 -4.02 4.23
N ARG A 116 -16.08 -3.60 5.07
CA ARG A 116 -16.03 -2.34 5.80
C ARG A 116 -16.00 -2.60 7.30
N VAL A 117 -14.94 -2.13 7.95
CA VAL A 117 -14.70 -2.35 9.38
C VAL A 117 -14.81 -1.03 10.15
N PRO A 118 -15.38 -1.02 11.37
CA PRO A 118 -15.42 0.20 12.19
C PRO A 118 -14.02 0.75 12.51
N ALA A 119 -13.81 2.05 12.33
CA ALA A 119 -12.52 2.69 12.61
C ALA A 119 -12.14 2.60 14.11
N ALA A 120 -13.13 2.64 15.00
CA ALA A 120 -12.93 2.45 16.44
C ALA A 120 -12.33 1.07 16.78
N ALA A 121 -12.74 0.02 16.07
CA ALA A 121 -12.20 -1.33 16.26
C ALA A 121 -10.71 -1.39 15.88
N LEU A 122 -10.32 -0.77 14.76
CA LEU A 122 -8.92 -0.69 14.35
C LEU A 122 -8.07 0.09 15.37
N ALA A 123 -8.60 1.18 15.91
CA ALA A 123 -7.92 1.98 16.92
C ALA A 123 -7.69 1.17 18.22
N ALA A 124 -8.74 0.51 18.72
CA ALA A 124 -8.65 -0.34 19.91
C ALA A 124 -7.65 -1.49 19.74
N THR A 125 -7.67 -2.14 18.57
CA THR A 125 -6.69 -3.19 18.22
C THR A 125 -5.26 -2.67 18.22
N ALA A 126 -5.01 -1.48 17.66
CA ALA A 126 -3.68 -0.89 17.64
C ALA A 126 -3.18 -0.55 19.06
N GLU A 127 -4.07 -0.07 19.92
CA GLU A 127 -3.78 0.25 21.32
C GLU A 127 -3.47 -1.01 22.13
N ALA A 128 -4.28 -2.06 21.97
CA ALA A 128 -4.06 -3.35 22.61
C ALA A 128 -2.69 -3.95 22.23
N ALA A 129 -2.34 -3.93 20.93
CA ALA A 129 -1.03 -4.37 20.46
C ALA A 129 0.13 -3.54 21.07
N ALA A 130 -0.05 -2.22 21.18
CA ALA A 130 0.95 -1.36 21.79
C ALA A 130 1.10 -1.60 23.30
N ALA A 131 0.00 -1.88 24.01
CA ALA A 131 0.01 -2.24 25.42
C ALA A 131 0.74 -3.57 25.65
N ALA A 132 0.46 -4.59 24.82
CA ALA A 132 1.14 -5.88 24.88
C ALA A 132 2.66 -5.76 24.68
N LEU A 133 3.13 -4.91 23.75
CA LEU A 133 4.57 -4.66 23.56
C LEU A 133 5.22 -3.98 24.77
N ARG A 134 4.53 -3.01 25.40
CA ARG A 134 5.06 -2.34 26.60
C ARG A 134 5.21 -3.33 27.74
N GLU A 135 4.17 -4.13 27.98
CA GLU A 135 4.17 -5.14 29.04
C GLU A 135 5.25 -6.22 28.82
N ALA A 136 5.43 -6.69 27.58
CA ALA A 136 6.48 -7.63 27.25
C ALA A 136 7.89 -7.05 27.46
N ARG A 137 8.09 -5.76 27.13
CA ARG A 137 9.34 -5.05 27.40
C ARG A 137 9.64 -4.98 28.90
N ASP A 138 8.63 -4.66 29.71
CA ASP A 138 8.79 -4.53 31.16
C ASP A 138 9.11 -5.88 31.84
N ARG A 139 8.70 -7.00 31.22
CA ARG A 139 9.02 -8.37 31.67
C ARG A 139 10.39 -8.89 31.22
N GLY A 140 11.14 -8.14 30.41
CA GLY A 140 12.49 -8.55 29.98
C GLY A 140 12.55 -9.79 29.07
N THR A 141 11.45 -10.17 28.42
CA THR A 141 11.39 -11.34 27.52
C THR A 141 12.07 -11.04 26.18
N ALA A 142 13.40 -11.03 26.15
CA ALA A 142 14.16 -10.45 25.04
C ALA A 142 14.37 -11.38 23.84
N GLY A 143 13.58 -11.09 22.82
CA GLY A 143 14.02 -10.93 21.43
C GLY A 143 13.27 -9.75 20.83
N GLU A 144 13.54 -8.51 21.28
CA GLU A 144 12.66 -7.34 21.05
C GLU A 144 12.31 -7.11 19.57
N ARG A 145 13.27 -7.35 18.68
CA ARG A 145 13.03 -7.29 17.23
C ARG A 145 12.14 -8.42 16.74
N VAL A 146 12.42 -9.66 17.14
CA VAL A 146 11.65 -10.85 16.75
C VAL A 146 10.22 -10.75 17.25
N LEU A 147 10.01 -10.34 18.51
CA LEU A 147 8.69 -10.14 19.08
C LEU A 147 7.92 -9.03 18.37
N ARG A 148 8.58 -7.91 18.07
CA ARG A 148 7.98 -6.81 17.31
C ARG A 148 7.58 -7.27 15.90
N ASP A 149 8.46 -7.99 15.22
CA ASP A 149 8.22 -8.48 13.86
C ASP A 149 7.06 -9.50 13.87
N ALA A 150 7.06 -10.44 14.82
CA ALA A 150 5.97 -11.40 15.01
C ALA A 150 4.62 -10.73 15.29
N LEU A 151 4.59 -9.71 16.15
CA LEU A 151 3.37 -8.94 16.40
C LEU A 151 2.92 -8.18 15.16
N LEU A 152 3.85 -7.62 14.37
CA LEU A 152 3.52 -6.91 13.14
C LEU A 152 3.00 -7.84 12.04
N ASP A 153 3.40 -9.11 12.05
CA ASP A 153 2.91 -10.16 11.14
C ASP A 153 1.65 -10.87 11.65
N HIS A 154 1.24 -10.64 12.91
CA HIS A 154 0.01 -11.20 13.46
C HIS A 154 -1.21 -10.78 12.62
N VAL A 155 -1.95 -11.75 12.10
CA VAL A 155 -3.19 -11.54 11.34
C VAL A 155 -4.32 -11.21 12.31
N THR A 156 -4.85 -9.99 12.21
CA THR A 156 -5.87 -9.50 13.14
C THR A 156 -7.29 -9.55 12.57
N ILE A 157 -7.41 -9.40 11.25
CA ILE A 157 -8.69 -9.50 10.54
C ILE A 157 -8.46 -10.46 9.37
N THR A 158 -9.41 -11.37 9.17
CA THR A 158 -9.47 -12.24 8.01
C THR A 158 -10.79 -11.93 7.31
N VAL A 159 -10.70 -11.52 6.05
CA VAL A 159 -11.86 -11.19 5.22
C VAL A 159 -12.06 -12.31 4.20
N ASP A 160 -13.28 -12.83 4.10
CA ASP A 160 -13.59 -13.82 3.08
C ASP A 160 -13.44 -13.21 1.69
N ALA A 161 -12.68 -13.89 0.82
CA ALA A 161 -12.52 -13.40 -0.54
C ALA A 161 -13.85 -13.56 -1.31
N PRO A 162 -14.22 -12.56 -2.15
CA PRO A 162 -15.42 -12.64 -2.94
C PRO A 162 -15.34 -13.85 -3.88
N HIS A 163 -16.46 -14.53 -4.03
CA HIS A 163 -16.59 -15.66 -4.96
C HIS A 163 -16.20 -15.19 -6.36
N THR A 164 -15.28 -15.90 -7.02
CA THR A 164 -14.88 -15.53 -8.39
C THR A 164 -16.07 -15.84 -9.33
N PRO A 165 -16.67 -14.85 -10.00
CA PRO A 165 -17.76 -15.12 -10.94
C PRO A 165 -17.17 -15.80 -12.18
N GLY A 166 -17.39 -17.11 -12.32
CA GLY A 166 -16.69 -17.88 -13.34
C GLY A 166 -17.22 -19.27 -13.63
N LYS A 167 -18.47 -19.59 -13.25
CA LYS A 167 -19.29 -20.61 -13.91
C LYS A 167 -20.74 -20.48 -13.42
N PRO A 168 -21.74 -20.27 -14.30
CA PRO A 168 -23.13 -20.49 -13.90
C PRO A 168 -23.27 -21.99 -13.60
N ASP A 169 -23.79 -22.33 -12.42
CA ASP A 169 -24.03 -23.69 -11.90
C ASP A 169 -22.90 -24.45 -11.16
N ASP A 170 -21.93 -23.79 -10.53
CA ASP A 170 -21.05 -24.51 -9.60
C ASP A 170 -21.05 -23.93 -8.17
N PHE A 171 -22.12 -24.25 -7.42
CA PHE A 171 -22.17 -24.11 -5.96
C PHE A 171 -21.05 -24.90 -5.22
N ARG A 172 -20.20 -25.66 -5.93
CA ARG A 172 -19.00 -26.32 -5.36
C ARG A 172 -17.70 -25.57 -5.60
N SER A 173 -17.71 -24.39 -6.22
CA SER A 173 -16.48 -23.60 -6.32
C SER A 173 -15.98 -23.29 -4.90
N PRO A 174 -14.72 -23.63 -4.56
CA PRO A 174 -14.21 -23.33 -3.23
C PRO A 174 -14.21 -21.82 -3.03
N PRO A 175 -14.50 -21.31 -1.81
CA PRO A 175 -14.33 -19.90 -1.51
C PRO A 175 -12.90 -19.48 -1.87
N GLY A 176 -12.75 -18.25 -2.35
CA GLY A 176 -11.43 -17.70 -2.64
C GLY A 176 -10.55 -17.71 -1.38
N GLU A 177 -9.22 -17.69 -1.56
CA GLU A 177 -8.29 -17.63 -0.43
C GLU A 177 -8.60 -16.40 0.44
N PRO A 178 -8.87 -16.58 1.75
CA PRO A 178 -9.17 -15.48 2.66
C PRO A 178 -8.06 -14.41 2.65
N VAL A 179 -8.46 -13.16 2.76
CA VAL A 179 -7.55 -12.02 2.77
C VAL A 179 -7.18 -11.71 4.22
N ALA A 180 -5.92 -11.99 4.55
CA ALA A 180 -5.34 -11.64 5.83
C ALA A 180 -4.95 -10.15 5.90
N VAL A 181 -5.41 -9.48 6.95
CA VAL A 181 -5.01 -8.12 7.31
C VAL A 181 -4.11 -8.19 8.55
N PRO A 182 -2.78 -8.10 8.37
CA PRO A 182 -1.85 -8.14 9.48
C PRO A 182 -1.81 -6.82 10.26
N GLN A 183 -1.41 -6.91 11.53
CA GLN A 183 -1.28 -5.81 12.48
C GLN A 183 -0.45 -4.64 11.94
N ARG A 184 0.54 -4.89 11.08
CA ARG A 184 1.35 -3.83 10.44
C ARG A 184 0.54 -2.85 9.58
N LEU A 185 -0.52 -3.30 8.92
CA LEU A 185 -1.42 -2.42 8.18
C LEU A 185 -2.20 -1.51 9.13
N ILE A 186 -2.74 -2.09 10.20
CA ILE A 186 -3.48 -1.35 11.24
C ILE A 186 -2.57 -0.29 11.89
N GLN A 187 -1.34 -0.66 12.24
CA GLN A 187 -0.36 0.27 12.82
C GLN A 187 0.02 1.39 11.85
N ALA A 188 0.12 1.11 10.54
CA ALA A 188 0.36 2.16 9.55
C ALA A 188 -0.79 3.17 9.49
N VAL A 189 -2.05 2.70 9.43
CA VAL A 189 -3.24 3.56 9.40
C VAL A 189 -3.31 4.44 10.65
N VAL A 190 -3.09 3.87 11.85
CA VAL A 190 -3.16 4.60 13.12
C VAL A 190 -1.99 5.58 13.27
N ARG A 191 -0.75 5.16 12.99
CA ARG A 191 0.43 6.05 13.12
C ARG A 191 0.45 7.18 12.11
N MET A 192 -0.06 6.95 10.90
CA MET A 192 -0.31 8.00 9.91
C MET A 192 -1.57 8.81 10.20
N GLY A 193 -2.33 8.44 11.24
CA GLY A 193 -3.56 9.08 11.69
C GLY A 193 -4.62 9.19 10.60
N PHE A 194 -4.69 8.20 9.72
CA PHE A 194 -5.65 8.18 8.61
C PHE A 194 -7.09 7.97 9.06
N LEU A 195 -7.31 7.55 10.31
CA LEU A 195 -8.64 7.50 10.94
C LEU A 195 -9.20 8.89 11.27
N GLY A 196 -8.35 9.93 11.26
CA GLY A 196 -8.71 11.29 11.66
C GLY A 196 -8.65 11.52 13.16
N ALA A 197 -9.24 12.62 13.63
CA ALA A 197 -9.39 12.89 15.06
C ALA A 197 -10.25 11.79 15.72
N LEU A 198 -9.93 11.44 16.98
CA LEU A 198 -10.66 10.43 17.74
C LEU A 198 -12.13 10.82 17.96
N ASN A 199 -12.41 12.13 17.99
CA ASN A 199 -13.77 12.65 18.02
C ASN A 199 -14.49 12.27 16.71
N GLY A 200 -15.57 11.48 16.84
CA GLY A 200 -16.32 10.94 15.71
C GLY A 200 -15.71 9.70 15.06
N ILE A 201 -14.69 9.07 15.65
CA ILE A 201 -14.11 7.82 15.11
C ILE A 201 -15.11 6.64 15.12
N ALA A 202 -16.08 6.66 16.04
CA ALA A 202 -17.09 5.61 16.17
C ALA A 202 -18.00 5.48 14.94
N GLU A 203 -18.26 6.59 14.24
CA GLU A 203 -19.12 6.62 13.06
C GLU A 203 -18.35 6.37 11.76
N ARG A 204 -17.01 6.39 11.83
CA ARG A 204 -16.16 6.20 10.66
C ARG A 204 -15.91 4.73 10.40
N SER A 205 -15.74 4.42 9.14
CA SER A 205 -15.35 3.10 8.68
C SER A 205 -14.04 3.11 7.92
N VAL A 206 -13.40 1.96 7.88
CA VAL A 206 -12.21 1.68 7.07
C VAL A 206 -12.57 0.53 6.14
N ASP A 207 -12.32 0.74 4.85
CA ASP A 207 -12.56 -0.28 3.84
C ASP A 207 -11.32 -1.18 3.73
N VAL A 208 -11.52 -2.48 3.90
CA VAL A 208 -10.54 -3.50 3.52
C VAL A 208 -10.66 -3.68 2.02
N CYS A 209 -9.58 -3.47 1.29
CA CYS A 209 -9.59 -3.52 -0.17
C CYS A 209 -8.40 -4.31 -0.73
N VAL A 210 -8.53 -4.73 -1.99
CA VAL A 210 -7.47 -5.39 -2.74
C VAL A 210 -7.20 -4.64 -4.05
N SER A 211 -5.94 -4.62 -4.46
CA SER A 211 -5.50 -4.06 -5.75
C SER A 211 -4.41 -4.96 -6.33
N GLY A 212 -4.78 -5.84 -7.26
CA GLY A 212 -3.88 -6.87 -7.77
C GLY A 212 -3.34 -7.74 -6.63
N THR A 213 -2.02 -7.78 -6.46
CA THR A 213 -1.35 -8.51 -5.37
C THR A 213 -1.29 -7.74 -4.06
N TRP A 214 -1.98 -6.61 -3.91
CA TRP A 214 -1.95 -5.81 -2.68
C TRP A 214 -3.22 -5.98 -1.86
N VAL A 215 -3.07 -6.02 -0.54
CA VAL A 215 -4.15 -5.81 0.41
C VAL A 215 -3.99 -4.41 1.02
N GLY A 216 -5.10 -3.72 1.22
CA GLY A 216 -5.13 -2.35 1.71
C GLY A 216 -6.19 -2.09 2.77
N LEU A 217 -5.91 -1.09 3.60
CA LEU A 217 -6.87 -0.47 4.51
C LEU A 217 -7.06 0.99 4.10
N ALA A 218 -8.18 1.27 3.44
CA ALA A 218 -8.56 2.60 2.98
C ALA A 218 -9.37 3.31 4.06
N ALA A 219 -8.72 4.25 4.73
CA ALA A 219 -9.29 5.08 5.78
C ALA A 219 -9.59 6.50 5.24
N PRO A 220 -10.38 7.32 5.95
CA PRO A 220 -10.86 8.60 5.42
C PRO A 220 -9.79 9.57 4.91
N TYR A 221 -8.59 9.55 5.51
CA TYR A 221 -7.51 10.48 5.15
C TYR A 221 -6.31 9.82 4.45
N GLY A 222 -6.42 8.54 4.09
CA GLY A 222 -5.34 7.83 3.39
C GLY A 222 -5.47 6.31 3.47
N THR A 223 -4.62 5.63 2.72
CA THR A 223 -4.65 4.17 2.57
C THR A 223 -3.29 3.58 2.93
N ALA A 224 -3.29 2.48 3.67
CA ALA A 224 -2.11 1.65 3.88
C ALA A 224 -2.21 0.40 3.00
N TRP A 225 -1.09 -0.01 2.42
CA TRP A 225 -0.98 -1.10 1.45
C TRP A 225 0.15 -2.05 1.84
N LEU A 226 -0.12 -3.34 1.70
CA LEU A 226 0.86 -4.40 1.90
C LEU A 226 0.82 -5.34 0.69
N PRO A 227 1.97 -5.67 0.07
CA PRO A 227 2.00 -6.73 -0.92
C PRO A 227 1.58 -8.03 -0.23
N ARG A 228 0.57 -8.70 -0.77
CA ARG A 228 0.35 -10.11 -0.47
C ARG A 228 1.63 -10.82 -0.88
N SER A 229 2.30 -11.43 0.08
CA SER A 229 3.20 -12.53 -0.25
C SER A 229 2.31 -13.56 -0.93
N GLY A 230 2.32 -13.58 -2.26
CA GLY A 230 1.68 -14.65 -2.99
C GLY A 230 2.22 -15.96 -2.43
N GLY A 231 1.34 -16.92 -2.18
CA GLY A 231 1.78 -18.30 -2.10
C GLY A 231 2.73 -18.52 -3.26
N PHE A 232 3.95 -18.97 -2.96
CA PHE A 232 4.86 -19.43 -4.00
C PHE A 232 4.18 -20.61 -4.68
N THR A 233 3.40 -20.36 -5.72
CA THR A 233 3.01 -21.41 -6.65
C THR A 233 4.27 -21.67 -7.47
N LEU A 234 5.04 -22.69 -7.09
CA LEU A 234 6.05 -23.29 -7.95
C LEU A 234 5.31 -23.82 -9.18
N ASN A 235 5.22 -23.00 -10.22
CA ASN A 235 4.80 -23.47 -11.51
C ASN A 235 5.99 -24.19 -12.13
N THR A 236 6.24 -25.43 -11.71
CA THR A 236 7.16 -26.35 -12.38
C THR A 236 6.56 -26.74 -13.73
N GLN A 237 6.60 -25.82 -14.69
CA GLN A 237 6.54 -26.17 -16.09
C GLN A 237 7.95 -26.59 -16.52
N PHE A 238 8.32 -27.83 -16.19
CA PHE A 238 9.35 -28.51 -16.96
C PHE A 238 8.73 -28.87 -18.32
N VAL A 239 8.82 -27.95 -19.27
CA VAL A 239 8.69 -28.30 -20.68
C VAL A 239 10.03 -28.88 -21.09
N HIS A 240 10.19 -30.20 -20.94
CA HIS A 240 11.21 -30.92 -21.69
C HIS A 240 10.72 -31.01 -23.15
N THR A 241 11.15 -30.05 -23.97
CA THR A 241 11.17 -30.22 -25.42
C THR A 241 12.29 -31.22 -25.73
N LEU A 242 11.97 -32.52 -25.70
CA LEU A 242 12.80 -33.51 -26.35
C LEU A 242 12.53 -33.43 -27.85
N GLY A 243 13.40 -32.68 -28.53
CA GLY A 243 13.56 -32.82 -29.97
C GLY A 243 14.18 -34.17 -30.26
N HIS A 244 13.44 -35.07 -30.92
CA HIS A 244 14.03 -36.13 -31.72
C HIS A 244 13.38 -36.12 -33.10
N GLY A 245 14.25 -35.96 -34.09
CA GLY A 245 13.90 -35.97 -35.49
C GLY A 245 13.40 -37.33 -35.97
N GLN A 246 12.76 -37.24 -37.13
CA GLN A 246 12.37 -38.29 -38.07
C GLN A 246 13.10 -39.64 -37.93
N LEU A 247 12.34 -40.73 -38.10
CA LEU A 247 12.36 -41.49 -39.36
C LEU A 247 11.24 -42.55 -39.40
N ALA A 248 10.47 -42.47 -40.49
CA ALA A 248 9.97 -43.54 -41.36
C ALA A 248 9.53 -44.92 -40.78
N SER A 249 8.24 -45.20 -40.99
CA SER A 249 7.70 -46.28 -41.86
C SER A 249 7.96 -47.76 -41.55
N SER A 250 6.89 -48.54 -41.82
CA SER A 250 6.81 -50.00 -42.03
C SER A 250 6.39 -50.81 -40.79
N VAL A 251 5.12 -51.23 -40.62
CA VAL A 251 4.33 -52.25 -41.35
C VAL A 251 4.68 -53.70 -40.95
N ARG A 252 3.64 -54.41 -40.44
CA ARG A 252 3.41 -55.88 -40.24
C ARG A 252 4.18 -56.56 -39.08
N GLN A 253 3.64 -57.53 -38.33
CA GLN A 253 2.39 -58.31 -38.40
C GLN A 253 2.08 -58.97 -37.03
N TRP A 254 0.88 -59.54 -36.91
CA TRP A 254 0.30 -60.19 -35.73
C TRP A 254 1.00 -61.50 -35.30
N THR A 255 0.89 -61.79 -33.99
CA THR A 255 1.21 -63.04 -33.25
C THR A 255 2.63 -63.57 -33.32
#